data_AF-F5YA80-F1
#
_entry.id   AF-F5YA80-F1
#
_cell.length_a   1.000
_cell.length_b   1.000
_cell.length_c   1.000
_cell.angle_alpha   90.00
_cell.angle_beta   90.00
_cell.angle_gamma   90.00
#
_symmetry.space_group_name_H-M   'P 1'
#
loop_
_entity.id
_entity.type
_entity.pdbx_description
1 polymer ?
#
loop_
_entity_poly.entity_id
_entity_poly.type
_entity_poly.pdbx_seq_one_letter_code
_entity_poly.pdbx_strand_id
1 'polypeptide(L)'
;MTSEEKTALAGFIDITGDYLRDGYARLREAYTFSDDTKGQKSENTARPQVIIIGEDLEKDEGPAGQLLDKMLASIGLYRDKNCLVAGISEGADFLDRQIERSKPFCLLCVGEAAVRHLLKTEEDINSLRGNFDEYKSSGGDAIPVLPSYHPSDILKDESLKRPAWEDLKTLKAKLNTLNTGDADGVS
;
A
#
# COMPACT_ATOMS: atom_id res chain seq x y z
N MET A 1 -12.43 13.59 -13.26
CA MET A 1 -13.06 12.27 -13.13
C MET A 1 -14.13 12.08 -14.19
N THR A 2 -13.88 11.18 -15.14
CA THR A 2 -14.83 10.75 -16.17
C THR A 2 -15.95 9.90 -15.55
N SER A 3 -17.02 9.65 -16.32
CA SER A 3 -18.12 8.79 -15.87
C SER A 3 -17.67 7.34 -15.67
N GLU A 4 -16.72 6.85 -16.46
CA GLU A 4 -16.11 5.52 -16.30
C GLU A 4 -15.29 5.43 -15.01
N GLU A 5 -14.50 6.46 -14.69
CA GLU A 5 -13.73 6.52 -13.44
C GLU A 5 -14.64 6.54 -12.19
N LYS A 6 -15.80 7.21 -12.27
CA LYS A 6 -16.80 7.20 -11.19
C LYS A 6 -17.44 5.82 -10.99
N THR A 7 -17.77 5.13 -12.08
CA THR A 7 -18.30 3.77 -12.05
C THR A 7 -17.27 2.78 -11.51
N ALA A 8 -16.00 2.92 -11.92
CA ALA A 8 -14.92 2.08 -11.44
C ALA A 8 -14.73 2.22 -9.93
N LEU A 9 -14.78 3.47 -9.44
CA LEU A 9 -14.69 3.81 -8.03
C LEU A 9 -15.88 3.27 -7.22
N ALA A 10 -17.09 3.35 -7.76
CA ALA A 10 -18.29 2.81 -7.12
C ALA A 10 -18.25 1.28 -7.04
N GLY A 11 -17.81 0.59 -8.10
CA GLY A 11 -17.69 -0.87 -8.11
C GLY A 11 -16.63 -1.39 -7.12
N PHE A 12 -15.56 -0.63 -6.85
CA PHE A 12 -14.60 -0.99 -5.80
C PHE A 12 -15.21 -0.84 -4.39
N ILE A 13 -16.07 0.16 -4.19
CA ILE A 13 -16.82 0.36 -2.94
C ILE A 13 -17.84 -0.77 -2.74
N ASP A 14 -18.48 -1.26 -3.80
CA ASP A 14 -19.42 -2.39 -3.70
C ASP A 14 -18.72 -3.72 -3.39
N ILE A 15 -17.55 -3.98 -3.97
CA ILE A 15 -16.73 -5.18 -3.65
C ILE A 15 -16.22 -5.13 -2.20
N THR A 16 -15.91 -3.93 -1.70
CA THR A 16 -15.45 -3.73 -0.32
C THR A 16 -16.61 -3.52 0.66
N GLY A 17 -17.86 -3.44 0.19
CA GLY A 17 -19.03 -3.07 0.98
C GLY A 17 -19.33 -3.99 2.17
N ASP A 18 -19.06 -5.29 2.04
CA ASP A 18 -19.18 -6.25 3.14
C ASP A 18 -18.06 -6.08 4.19
N TYR A 19 -16.86 -5.64 3.78
CA TYR A 19 -15.75 -5.32 4.67
C TYR A 19 -15.90 -3.93 5.30
N LEU A 20 -16.49 -2.98 4.58
CA LEU A 20 -16.78 -1.64 5.05
C LEU A 20 -17.90 -1.66 6.10
N ARG A 21 -18.89 -2.56 6.04
CA ARG A 21 -19.97 -2.53 7.03
C ARG A 21 -19.50 -2.88 8.45
N ASP A 22 -18.66 -3.91 8.58
CA ASP A 22 -18.08 -4.31 9.87
C ASP A 22 -16.84 -3.48 10.24
N GLY A 23 -16.04 -3.08 9.26
CA GLY A 23 -14.88 -2.21 9.45
C GLY A 23 -15.30 -0.80 9.89
N TYR A 24 -16.26 -0.18 9.19
CA TYR A 24 -16.70 1.20 9.44
C TYR A 24 -17.51 1.34 10.74
N ALA A 25 -18.27 0.32 11.14
CA ALA A 25 -18.99 0.32 12.41
C ALA A 25 -18.03 0.25 13.62
N ARG A 26 -17.01 -0.61 13.57
CA ARG A 26 -15.95 -0.66 14.60
C ARG A 26 -15.04 0.57 14.56
N LEU A 27 -14.79 1.13 13.37
CA LEU A 27 -14.06 2.38 13.19
C LEU A 27 -14.78 3.58 13.82
N ARG A 28 -16.12 3.63 13.78
CA ARG A 28 -16.90 4.75 14.35
C ARG A 28 -16.94 4.77 15.89
N GLU A 29 -16.98 3.61 16.55
CA GLU A 29 -16.92 3.54 18.02
C GLU A 29 -15.52 3.84 18.58
N ALA A 30 -14.45 3.55 17.82
CA ALA A 30 -13.08 3.85 18.23
C ALA A 30 -12.65 5.31 17.99
N TYR A 31 -13.39 6.10 17.19
CA TYR A 31 -13.00 7.42 16.70
C TYR A 31 -13.89 8.58 17.16
N THR A 32 -14.31 8.59 18.44
CA THR A 32 -14.75 9.84 19.05
C THR A 32 -13.54 10.69 19.42
N PHE A 33 -12.82 11.27 18.44
CA PHE A 33 -11.98 12.45 18.67
C PHE A 33 -11.97 13.39 17.46
N SER A 34 -12.23 14.65 17.81
CA SER A 34 -12.40 15.88 17.05
C SER A 34 -11.97 15.89 15.58
N ASP A 35 -12.99 16.06 14.75
CA ASP A 35 -12.98 16.85 13.53
C ASP A 35 -12.34 18.21 13.81
N ASP A 36 -11.05 18.37 13.53
CA ASP A 36 -10.35 19.65 13.31
C ASP A 36 -8.86 19.41 13.05
N THR A 37 -8.48 19.32 11.77
CA THR A 37 -7.30 20.03 11.22
C THR A 37 -7.15 19.76 9.72
N LYS A 38 -7.52 20.77 8.94
CA LYS A 38 -6.95 21.00 7.61
C LYS A 38 -5.43 21.11 7.71
N GLY A 39 -4.72 20.34 6.88
CA GLY A 39 -3.40 20.69 6.36
C GLY A 39 -2.31 20.96 7.41
N GLN A 40 -1.71 19.90 7.94
CA GLN A 40 -0.33 19.94 8.42
C GLN A 40 0.33 18.60 8.05
N LYS A 41 1.33 18.65 7.16
CA LYS A 41 2.26 17.53 6.97
C LYS A 41 3.00 17.35 8.29
N SER A 42 2.57 16.37 9.07
CA SER A 42 3.35 15.88 10.20
C SER A 42 4.60 15.19 9.64
N GLU A 43 5.79 15.69 9.97
CA GLU A 43 7.02 14.89 9.90
C GLU A 43 6.86 13.71 10.87
N ASN A 44 6.22 12.64 10.42
CA ASN A 44 6.05 11.46 11.25
C ASN A 44 7.39 10.71 11.29
N THR A 45 8.11 10.85 12.40
CA THR A 45 9.38 10.17 12.70
C THR A 45 9.21 8.69 13.07
N ALA A 46 8.00 8.14 13.03
CA ALA A 46 7.74 6.74 13.29
C ALA A 46 8.07 5.86 12.07
N ARG A 47 8.66 4.68 12.32
CA ARG A 47 8.86 3.61 11.33
C ARG A 47 7.55 3.37 10.55
N PRO A 48 7.50 3.56 9.22
CA PRO A 48 6.30 3.28 8.45
C PRO A 48 6.00 1.79 8.48
N GLN A 49 4.73 1.42 8.49
CA GLN A 49 4.36 0.01 8.41
C GLN A 49 4.67 -0.54 7.03
N VAL A 50 4.35 0.24 6.00
CA VAL A 50 4.52 -0.13 4.60
C VAL A 50 5.11 1.02 3.82
N ILE A 51 6.09 0.73 2.94
CA ILE A 51 6.42 1.63 1.83
C ILE A 51 5.68 1.14 0.59
N ILE A 52 4.98 2.03 -0.09
CA ILE A 52 4.37 1.79 -1.39
C ILE A 52 5.35 2.26 -2.47
N ILE A 53 5.77 1.35 -3.33
CA ILE A 53 6.74 1.60 -4.40
C ILE A 53 6.03 1.50 -5.73
N GLY A 54 6.14 2.52 -6.57
CA GLY A 54 5.52 2.55 -7.89
C GLY A 54 6.10 3.63 -8.79
N GLU A 55 5.61 3.69 -10.02
CA GLU A 55 5.88 4.81 -10.92
C GLU A 55 4.77 5.87 -10.77
N ASP A 56 5.14 7.15 -10.84
CA ASP A 56 4.21 8.28 -10.82
C ASP A 56 3.22 8.35 -9.63
N LEU A 57 3.46 7.61 -8.54
CA LEU A 57 2.59 7.57 -7.35
C LEU A 57 2.62 8.85 -6.50
N GLU A 58 3.68 9.65 -6.66
CA GLU A 58 3.96 10.84 -5.83
C GLU A 58 3.28 12.11 -6.34
N LYS A 59 2.72 12.07 -7.54
CA LYS A 59 1.88 13.13 -8.10
C LYS A 59 0.44 12.68 -8.11
N ASP A 60 -0.32 12.83 -7.03
CA ASP A 60 -1.75 12.61 -7.16
C ASP A 60 -2.67 13.45 -6.27
N GLU A 61 -3.31 14.41 -6.93
CA GLU A 61 -4.75 14.67 -6.77
C GLU A 61 -5.57 13.90 -7.86
N GLY A 62 -4.95 13.01 -8.64
CA GLY A 62 -5.55 12.30 -9.77
C GLY A 62 -6.31 11.01 -9.41
N PRO A 63 -7.02 10.40 -10.37
CA PRO A 63 -7.85 9.20 -10.13
C PRO A 63 -7.07 8.00 -9.56
N ALA A 64 -5.84 7.78 -10.02
CA ALA A 64 -5.00 6.65 -9.60
C ALA A 64 -4.65 6.75 -8.10
N GLY A 65 -4.20 7.91 -7.64
CA GLY A 65 -3.90 8.12 -6.24
C GLY A 65 -5.13 8.09 -5.35
N GLN A 66 -6.28 8.61 -5.82
CA GLN A 66 -7.56 8.47 -5.08
C GLN A 66 -7.98 7.01 -4.93
N LEU A 67 -7.75 6.17 -5.95
CA LEU A 67 -7.99 4.74 -5.84
C LEU A 67 -7.02 4.09 -4.84
N LEU A 68 -5.73 4.41 -4.93
CA LEU A 68 -4.72 3.90 -4.00
C LEU A 68 -5.04 4.29 -2.54
N ASP A 69 -5.50 5.51 -2.29
CA ASP A 69 -5.90 5.92 -0.94
C ASP A 69 -7.05 5.08 -0.39
N LYS A 70 -8.04 4.76 -1.25
CA LYS A 70 -9.15 3.88 -0.87
C LYS A 70 -8.72 2.44 -0.65
N MET A 71 -7.80 1.95 -1.48
CA MET A 71 -7.17 0.63 -1.33
C MET A 71 -6.42 0.52 0.00
N LEU A 72 -5.63 1.52 0.36
CA LEU A 72 -4.91 1.53 1.64
C LEU A 72 -5.87 1.67 2.82
N ALA A 73 -6.85 2.57 2.73
CA ALA A 73 -7.81 2.82 3.79
C ALA A 73 -8.66 1.58 4.12
N SER A 74 -8.99 0.73 3.14
CA SER A 74 -9.75 -0.50 3.36
C SER A 74 -9.02 -1.55 4.21
N ILE A 75 -7.70 -1.42 4.37
CA ILE A 75 -6.87 -2.25 5.27
C ILE A 75 -6.27 -1.48 6.46
N GLY A 76 -6.72 -0.24 6.68
CA GLY A 76 -6.29 0.62 7.78
C GLY A 76 -4.90 1.25 7.59
N LEU A 77 -4.48 1.40 6.34
CA LEU A 77 -3.25 2.10 5.95
C LEU A 77 -3.58 3.49 5.39
N TYR A 78 -2.73 4.48 5.69
CA TYR A 78 -2.91 5.88 5.30
C TYR A 78 -1.54 6.53 5.05
N ARG A 79 -1.41 7.20 3.90
CA ARG A 79 -0.15 7.84 3.45
C ARG A 79 0.37 8.93 4.39
N ASP A 80 -0.52 9.54 5.18
CA ASP A 80 -0.20 10.61 6.13
C ASP A 80 0.06 10.08 7.55
N LYS A 81 -0.12 8.79 7.82
CA LYS A 81 -0.02 8.21 9.16
C LYS A 81 0.96 7.06 9.28
N ASN A 82 0.84 6.03 8.45
CA ASN A 82 1.58 4.77 8.66
C ASN A 82 2.19 4.19 7.39
N CYS A 83 2.15 4.94 6.29
CA CYS A 83 2.76 4.58 5.03
C CYS A 83 3.73 5.65 4.54
N LEU A 84 4.67 5.23 3.71
CA LEU A 84 5.49 6.12 2.89
C LEU A 84 5.30 5.73 1.41
N VAL A 85 5.30 6.70 0.52
CA VAL A 85 5.26 6.46 -0.93
C VAL A 85 6.64 6.80 -1.48
N ALA A 86 7.16 5.94 -2.36
CA ALA A 86 8.45 6.13 -3.01
C ALA A 86 8.34 5.82 -4.51
N GLY A 87 8.86 6.71 -5.33
CA GLY A 87 8.90 6.60 -6.77
C GLY A 87 10.16 5.92 -7.29
N ILE A 88 10.03 4.97 -8.22
CA ILE A 88 11.21 4.37 -8.89
C ILE A 88 11.99 5.36 -9.78
N SER A 89 11.34 6.47 -10.16
CA SER A 89 11.95 7.53 -10.99
C SER A 89 13.06 8.31 -10.28
N GLU A 90 13.13 8.24 -8.96
CA GLU A 90 14.15 8.91 -8.15
C GLU A 90 15.53 8.21 -8.21
N GLY A 91 15.56 7.01 -8.79
CA GLY A 91 16.74 6.18 -8.96
C GLY A 91 16.95 5.16 -7.84
N ALA A 92 17.60 4.04 -8.19
CA ALA A 92 17.80 2.90 -7.30
C ALA A 92 18.49 3.29 -5.98
N ASP A 93 19.57 4.08 -6.05
CA ASP A 93 20.32 4.54 -4.89
C ASP A 93 19.47 5.36 -3.90
N PHE A 94 18.51 6.14 -4.40
CA PHE A 94 17.63 6.93 -3.54
C PHE A 94 16.62 6.03 -2.85
N LEU A 95 15.96 5.16 -3.62
CA LEU A 95 14.98 4.19 -3.12
C LEU A 95 15.59 3.26 -2.06
N ASP A 96 16.78 2.72 -2.31
CA ASP A 96 17.50 1.86 -1.38
C ASP A 96 17.77 2.59 -0.06
N ARG A 97 18.25 3.84 -0.12
CA ARG A 97 18.48 4.66 1.09
C ARG A 97 17.19 4.97 1.85
N GLN A 98 16.07 5.19 1.15
CA GLN A 98 14.77 5.41 1.79
C GLN A 98 14.31 4.15 2.54
N ILE A 99 14.40 2.99 1.91
CA ILE A 99 14.04 1.70 2.51
C ILE A 99 14.93 1.43 3.73
N GLU A 100 16.26 1.61 3.59
CA GLU A 100 17.24 1.40 4.66
C GLU A 100 17.02 2.30 5.87
N ARG A 101 16.73 3.58 5.62
CA ARG A 101 16.54 4.57 6.68
C ARG A 101 15.25 4.36 7.44
N SER A 102 14.17 4.05 6.72
CA SER A 102 12.82 3.95 7.30
C SER A 102 12.54 2.58 7.90
N LYS A 103 13.24 1.53 7.43
CA LYS A 103 13.13 0.14 7.91
C LYS A 103 11.68 -0.33 7.98
N PRO A 104 10.88 -0.35 6.91
CA PRO A 104 9.46 -0.71 6.99
C PRO A 104 9.23 -2.16 7.45
N PHE A 105 8.00 -2.54 7.77
CA PHE A 105 7.64 -3.94 8.01
C PHE A 105 7.43 -4.70 6.69
N CYS A 106 6.86 -4.04 5.67
CA CYS A 106 6.67 -4.60 4.34
C CYS A 106 6.87 -3.54 3.24
N LEU A 107 7.12 -4.01 2.01
CA LEU A 107 7.03 -3.21 0.80
C LEU A 107 5.81 -3.66 -0.01
N LEU A 108 4.98 -2.72 -0.44
CA LEU A 108 3.93 -2.96 -1.44
C LEU A 108 4.43 -2.40 -2.77
N CYS A 109 4.74 -3.27 -3.71
CA CYS A 109 5.28 -2.88 -5.01
C CYS A 109 4.17 -2.92 -6.06
N VAL A 110 3.74 -1.75 -6.56
CA VAL A 110 2.60 -1.63 -7.47
C VAL A 110 3.05 -1.32 -8.89
N GLY A 111 2.61 -2.16 -9.82
CA GLY A 111 2.93 -2.04 -11.24
C GLY A 111 4.22 -2.76 -11.64
N GLU A 112 4.25 -3.19 -12.91
CA GLU A 112 5.31 -4.03 -13.46
C GLU A 112 6.68 -3.35 -13.42
N ALA A 113 6.76 -2.06 -13.77
CA ALA A 113 8.00 -1.29 -13.75
C ALA A 113 8.64 -1.28 -12.36
N ALA A 114 7.82 -1.12 -11.31
CA ALA A 114 8.30 -1.11 -9.93
C ALA A 114 8.76 -2.49 -9.47
N VAL A 115 7.99 -3.53 -9.81
CA VAL A 115 8.32 -4.92 -9.48
C VAL A 115 9.65 -5.32 -10.13
N ARG A 116 9.83 -5.06 -11.44
CA ARG A 116 11.09 -5.33 -12.15
C ARG A 116 12.26 -4.55 -11.56
N HIS A 117 12.03 -3.27 -11.24
CA HIS A 117 13.07 -2.42 -10.66
C HIS A 117 13.54 -2.94 -9.29
N LEU A 118 12.61 -3.30 -8.42
CA LEU A 118 12.90 -3.67 -7.03
C LEU A 118 13.38 -5.12 -6.90
N LEU A 119 12.72 -6.07 -7.58
CA LEU A 119 13.01 -7.51 -7.46
C LEU A 119 14.03 -8.01 -8.48
N LYS A 120 14.44 -7.18 -9.45
CA LYS A 120 15.39 -7.55 -10.51
C LYS A 120 14.97 -8.81 -11.28
N THR A 121 13.65 -8.93 -11.52
CA THR A 121 13.04 -10.04 -12.26
C THR A 121 12.42 -9.56 -13.57
N GLU A 122 12.28 -10.47 -14.53
CA GLU A 122 11.56 -10.25 -15.79
C GLU A 122 10.20 -10.97 -15.82
N GLU A 123 9.82 -11.63 -14.72
CA GLU A 123 8.55 -12.35 -14.59
C GLU A 123 7.35 -11.41 -14.67
N ASP A 124 6.27 -11.93 -15.25
CA ASP A 124 5.01 -11.20 -15.40
C ASP A 124 4.33 -10.96 -14.04
N ILE A 125 3.72 -9.79 -13.88
CA ILE A 125 3.08 -9.39 -12.64
C ILE A 125 1.97 -10.35 -12.20
N ASN A 126 1.28 -11.00 -13.13
CA ASN A 126 0.22 -11.96 -12.82
C ASN A 126 0.77 -13.22 -12.12
N SER A 127 2.02 -13.57 -12.38
CA SER A 127 2.69 -14.71 -11.76
C SER A 127 3.22 -14.38 -10.36
N LEU A 128 3.65 -13.13 -10.14
CA LEU A 128 4.29 -12.69 -8.90
C LEU A 128 3.30 -12.21 -7.83
N ARG A 129 2.22 -11.54 -8.26
CA ARG A 129 1.26 -10.92 -7.36
C ARG A 129 0.64 -11.88 -6.35
N GLY A 130 0.32 -11.36 -5.17
CA GLY A 130 -0.31 -12.13 -4.09
C GLY A 130 0.65 -13.05 -3.33
N ASN A 131 1.89 -13.22 -3.80
CA ASN A 131 2.95 -13.94 -3.12
C ASN A 131 3.99 -12.96 -2.58
N PHE A 132 4.59 -13.30 -1.43
CA PHE A 132 5.68 -12.50 -0.87
C PHE A 132 7.02 -12.90 -1.47
N ASP A 133 7.72 -11.91 -2.00
CA ASP A 133 9.15 -11.95 -2.27
C ASP A 133 9.94 -11.27 -1.15
N GLU A 134 11.25 -11.20 -1.29
CA GLU A 134 12.13 -10.53 -0.33
C GLU A 134 13.04 -9.52 -1.01
N TYR A 135 13.08 -8.31 -0.46
CA TYR A 135 14.07 -7.30 -0.79
C TYR A 135 15.20 -7.34 0.25
N LYS A 136 16.43 -7.42 -0.21
CA LYS A 136 17.64 -7.45 0.63
C LYS A 136 18.40 -6.15 0.48
N SER A 137 18.35 -5.32 1.52
CA SER A 137 19.23 -4.16 1.62
C SER A 137 20.67 -4.60 1.90
N SER A 138 21.62 -3.77 1.51
CA SER A 138 23.07 -3.98 1.65
C SER A 138 23.55 -4.21 3.09
N GLY A 139 22.73 -3.88 4.11
CA GLY A 139 23.12 -4.01 5.52
C GLY A 139 21.96 -4.30 6.49
N GLY A 140 20.81 -4.74 6.00
CA GLY A 140 19.60 -4.96 6.80
C GLY A 140 18.99 -6.36 6.64
N ASP A 141 17.99 -6.64 7.46
CA ASP A 141 17.18 -7.85 7.34
C ASP A 141 16.41 -7.86 6.01
N ALA A 142 16.07 -9.06 5.53
CA ALA A 142 15.20 -9.21 4.37
C ALA A 142 13.81 -8.60 4.67
N ILE A 143 13.36 -7.73 3.79
CA ILE A 143 12.05 -7.06 3.91
C ILE A 143 11.08 -7.74 2.96
N PRO A 144 9.92 -8.21 3.45
CA PRO A 144 8.92 -8.84 2.59
C PRO A 144 8.34 -7.83 1.58
N VAL A 145 8.29 -8.24 0.31
CA VAL A 145 7.74 -7.47 -0.80
C VAL A 145 6.48 -8.15 -1.30
N LEU A 146 5.38 -7.42 -1.42
CA LEU A 146 4.18 -7.89 -2.07
C LEU A 146 3.98 -7.16 -3.40
N PRO A 147 4.12 -7.84 -4.55
CA PRO A 147 3.73 -7.32 -5.86
C PRO A 147 2.21 -7.19 -5.98
N SER A 148 1.73 -6.12 -6.59
CA SER A 148 0.32 -5.93 -6.96
C SER A 148 0.17 -4.99 -8.16
N TYR A 149 -1.04 -4.87 -8.71
CA TYR A 149 -1.29 -4.04 -9.89
C TYR A 149 -1.16 -2.55 -9.61
N HIS A 150 -0.78 -1.80 -10.63
CA HIS A 150 -0.77 -0.34 -10.55
C HIS A 150 -2.22 0.20 -10.49
N PRO A 151 -2.53 1.20 -9.66
CA PRO A 151 -3.87 1.80 -9.59
C PRO A 151 -4.40 2.29 -10.94
N SER A 152 -3.54 2.85 -11.79
CA SER A 152 -3.92 3.27 -13.15
C SER A 152 -4.36 2.12 -14.05
N ASP A 153 -3.83 0.90 -13.84
CA ASP A 153 -4.23 -0.27 -14.63
C ASP A 153 -5.57 -0.81 -14.12
N ILE A 154 -5.78 -0.82 -12.80
CA ILE A 154 -7.06 -1.18 -12.18
C ILE A 154 -8.20 -0.25 -12.63
N LEU A 155 -7.90 1.03 -12.85
CA LEU A 155 -8.88 1.98 -13.38
C LEU A 155 -9.26 1.70 -14.84
N LYS A 156 -8.35 1.15 -15.63
CA LYS A 156 -8.58 0.81 -17.05
C LYS A 156 -9.26 -0.55 -17.20
N ASP A 157 -8.99 -1.49 -16.30
CA ASP A 157 -9.53 -2.84 -16.32
C ASP A 157 -10.10 -3.24 -14.95
N GLU A 158 -11.43 -3.30 -14.88
CA GLU A 158 -12.14 -3.64 -13.65
C GLU A 158 -11.90 -5.08 -13.19
N SER A 159 -11.49 -5.98 -14.09
CA SER A 159 -11.20 -7.37 -13.74
C SER A 159 -10.03 -7.48 -12.76
N LEU A 160 -9.16 -6.46 -12.71
CA LEU A 160 -8.00 -6.38 -11.82
C LEU A 160 -8.35 -5.97 -10.38
N LYS A 161 -9.56 -5.43 -10.14
CA LYS A 161 -9.99 -4.96 -8.80
C LYS A 161 -10.01 -6.07 -7.76
N ARG A 162 -10.67 -7.19 -8.07
CA ARG A 162 -10.80 -8.32 -7.14
C ARG A 162 -9.42 -8.92 -6.83
N PRO A 163 -8.58 -9.25 -7.82
CA PRO A 163 -7.20 -9.62 -7.58
C PRO A 163 -6.48 -8.62 -6.67
N ALA A 164 -6.42 -7.33 -7.01
CA ALA A 164 -5.72 -6.33 -6.20
C ALA A 164 -6.23 -6.29 -4.74
N TRP A 165 -7.53 -6.49 -4.53
CA TRP A 165 -8.10 -6.62 -3.20
C TRP A 165 -7.59 -7.86 -2.43
N GLU A 166 -7.44 -9.01 -3.10
CA GLU A 166 -6.83 -10.19 -2.48
C GLU A 166 -5.39 -9.92 -2.02
N ASP A 167 -4.60 -9.17 -2.81
CA ASP A 167 -3.24 -8.79 -2.41
C ASP A 167 -3.25 -7.93 -1.15
N LEU A 168 -4.14 -6.94 -1.06
CA LEU A 168 -4.26 -6.08 0.11
C LEU A 168 -4.65 -6.87 1.37
N LYS A 169 -5.52 -7.89 1.25
CA LYS A 169 -5.81 -8.79 2.36
C LYS A 169 -4.59 -9.60 2.77
N THR A 170 -3.81 -10.09 1.82
CA THR A 170 -2.53 -10.78 2.08
C THR A 170 -1.54 -9.86 2.81
N LEU A 171 -1.42 -8.61 2.38
CA LEU A 171 -0.60 -7.60 3.06
C LEU A 171 -1.07 -7.39 4.51
N LYS A 172 -2.38 -7.20 4.71
CA LYS A 172 -2.95 -6.99 6.05
C LYS A 172 -2.70 -8.17 6.97
N ALA A 173 -2.87 -9.40 6.46
CA ALA A 173 -2.59 -10.61 7.21
C ALA A 173 -1.11 -10.67 7.65
N LYS A 174 -0.17 -10.36 6.75
CA LYS A 174 1.26 -10.29 7.07
C LYS A 174 1.59 -9.23 8.10
N LEU A 175 1.02 -8.03 7.99
CA LEU A 175 1.23 -6.97 8.98
C LEU A 175 0.72 -7.37 10.37
N ASN A 176 -0.42 -8.05 10.46
CA ASN A 176 -0.93 -8.54 11.74
C ASN A 176 0.03 -9.55 12.38
N THR A 177 0.64 -10.45 11.61
CA THR A 177 1.61 -11.41 12.17
C THR A 177 2.89 -10.74 12.63
N LEU A 178 3.38 -9.73 11.90
CA LEU A 178 4.57 -8.97 12.26
C LEU A 178 4.33 -8.12 13.52
N ASN A 179 3.18 -7.47 13.64
CA ASN A 179 2.83 -6.66 14.83
C ASN A 179 2.63 -7.49 16.10
N THR A 180 2.23 -8.77 15.97
CA THR A 180 2.05 -9.65 17.13
C THR A 180 3.39 -10.17 17.67
N GLY A 181 4.41 -10.29 16.81
CA GLY A 181 5.75 -10.75 17.19
C GLY A 181 6.53 -9.80 18.11
N ASP A 182 6.17 -8.51 18.14
CA ASP A 182 6.79 -7.52 19.04
C ASP A 182 6.17 -7.53 20.45
N ALA A 183 4.99 -8.13 20.65
CA ALA A 183 4.28 -8.15 21.93
C ALA A 183 4.72 -9.27 22.87
N ASP A 184 5.31 -10.35 22.34
CA ASP A 184 5.78 -11.52 23.13
C ASP A 184 7.24 -11.36 23.61
N GLY A 185 7.84 -10.17 23.46
CA GLY A 185 9.23 -9.85 23.82
C GLY A 185 9.42 -9.21 25.20
N VAL A 186 8.43 -9.23 26.09
CA VAL A 186 8.60 -8.77 27.48
C VAL A 186 8.71 -10.00 28.38
N SER A 187 9.95 -10.33 28.73
CA SER A 187 10.29 -11.27 29.82
C SER A 187 9.84 -10.74 31.19
#